data_AF-A0A3S4TY90-F1
#
_entry.id   AF-A0A3S4TY90-F1
#
_cell.length_a   1.000
_cell.length_b   1.000
_cell.length_c   1.000
_cell.angle_alpha   90.00
_cell.angle_beta   90.00
_cell.angle_gamma   90.00
#
_symmetry.space_group_name_H-M   'P 1'
#
loop_
_entity.id
_entity.type
_entity.pdbx_description
1 polymer ?
#
loop_
_entity_poly.entity_id
_entity_poly.type
_entity_poly.pdbx_seq_one_letter_code
_entity_poly.pdbx_strand_id
1 'polypeptide(L)'
;MPDEPIIDADVIPAEPTTPPETGYSPAGVPTFDAVREKIENRYATSLGSAELASETPEGRTVEDQYARRQEAAAERLAEIRKSMNRAPDTDQ
;
A
#
# COMPACT_ATOMS: atom_id res chain seq x y z
N MET A 1 -76.35 4.47 -19.56
CA MET A 1 -74.91 4.69 -19.38
C MET A 1 -74.29 3.30 -19.28
N PRO A 2 -73.22 2.97 -20.02
CA PRO A 2 -72.48 1.74 -19.76
C PRO A 2 -71.69 1.90 -18.45
N ASP A 3 -71.74 0.89 -17.59
CA ASP A 3 -70.94 0.83 -16.37
C ASP A 3 -69.46 0.59 -16.73
N GLU A 4 -68.59 1.53 -16.39
CA GLU A 4 -67.14 1.37 -16.53
C GLU A 4 -66.61 0.44 -15.42
N PRO A 5 -65.77 -0.55 -15.74
CA PRO A 5 -65.13 -1.38 -14.71
C PRO A 5 -64.10 -0.54 -13.96
N ILE A 6 -64.31 -0.38 -12.66
CA ILE A 6 -63.34 0.20 -11.73
C ILE A 6 -62.11 -0.72 -11.73
N ILE A 7 -60.99 -0.22 -12.26
CA ILE A 7 -59.71 -0.92 -12.18
C ILE A 7 -59.16 -0.68 -10.78
N ASP A 8 -59.28 -1.69 -9.91
CA ASP A 8 -58.52 -1.75 -8.66
C ASP A 8 -57.03 -1.82 -9.03
N ALA A 9 -56.37 -0.67 -8.97
CA ALA A 9 -54.92 -0.58 -9.07
C ALA A 9 -54.33 -1.18 -7.80
N ASP A 10 -53.97 -2.47 -7.88
CA ASP A 10 -53.21 -3.14 -6.84
C ASP A 10 -51.91 -2.33 -6.63
N VAL A 11 -51.73 -1.78 -5.43
CA VAL A 11 -50.55 -1.01 -5.07
C VAL A 11 -49.40 -2.01 -4.97
N ILE A 12 -48.63 -2.13 -6.06
CA ILE A 12 -47.40 -2.90 -6.09
C ILE A 12 -46.49 -2.33 -4.99
N PRO A 13 -46.11 -3.11 -3.95
CA PRO A 13 -45.13 -2.66 -2.98
C PRO A 13 -43.84 -2.32 -3.75
N ALA A 14 -43.38 -1.08 -3.64
CA ALA A 14 -42.14 -0.66 -4.27
C ALA A 14 -41.03 -1.63 -3.86
N GLU A 15 -40.45 -2.33 -4.83
CA GLU A 15 -39.29 -3.18 -4.58
C GLU A 15 -38.19 -2.32 -3.93
N PRO A 16 -37.46 -2.84 -2.93
CA PRO A 16 -36.35 -2.11 -2.35
C PRO A 16 -35.34 -1.83 -3.47
N THR A 17 -35.25 -0.57 -3.88
CA THR A 17 -34.26 -0.12 -4.86
C THR A 17 -32.89 -0.44 -4.30
N THR A 18 -32.23 -1.47 -4.83
CA THR A 18 -30.84 -1.76 -4.55
C THR A 18 -30.05 -0.48 -4.87
N PRO A 19 -29.41 0.15 -3.87
CA PRO A 19 -28.59 1.33 -4.14
C PRO A 19 -27.54 0.98 -5.19
N PRO A 20 -27.16 1.93 -6.07
CA PRO A 20 -26.13 1.65 -7.07
C PRO A 20 -24.84 1.23 -6.35
N GLU A 21 -24.13 0.24 -6.90
CA GLU A 21 -22.83 -0.27 -6.41
C GLU A 21 -21.71 0.76 -6.60
N THR A 22 -21.89 1.96 -6.08
CA THR A 22 -20.90 3.03 -6.12
C THR A 22 -19.91 2.92 -4.97
N GLY A 23 -20.19 2.08 -3.97
CA GLY A 23 -19.47 2.04 -2.70
C GLY A 23 -19.81 3.20 -1.77
N TYR A 24 -20.80 4.03 -2.12
CA TYR A 24 -21.30 5.14 -1.31
C TYR A 24 -22.81 5.03 -1.11
N SER A 25 -23.27 5.44 0.07
CA SER A 25 -24.69 5.64 0.36
C SER A 25 -25.25 6.83 -0.43
N PRO A 26 -26.59 6.96 -0.54
CA PRO A 26 -27.22 8.12 -1.20
C PRO A 26 -26.83 9.49 -0.59
N ALA A 27 -26.44 9.51 0.69
CA ALA A 27 -25.94 10.70 1.39
C ALA A 27 -24.44 10.99 1.11
N GLY A 28 -23.79 10.19 0.26
CA GLY A 28 -22.38 10.33 -0.10
C GLY A 28 -21.40 9.74 0.92
N VAL A 29 -21.88 9.03 1.94
CA VAL A 29 -21.02 8.37 2.95
C VAL A 29 -20.56 7.01 2.41
N PRO A 30 -19.25 6.67 2.45
CA PRO A 30 -18.76 5.34 2.06
C PRO A 30 -19.48 4.22 2.80
N THR A 31 -19.81 3.14 2.10
CA THR A 31 -20.33 1.93 2.74
C THR A 31 -19.22 1.20 3.49
N PHE A 32 -19.60 0.36 4.45
CA PHE A 32 -18.64 -0.44 5.19
C PHE A 32 -17.83 -1.37 4.28
N ASP A 33 -18.48 -1.99 3.29
CA ASP A 33 -17.83 -2.89 2.34
C ASP A 33 -16.79 -2.14 1.48
N ALA A 34 -17.11 -0.92 1.01
CA ALA A 34 -16.17 -0.10 0.25
C ALA A 34 -14.93 0.30 1.07
N VAL A 35 -15.12 0.60 2.37
CA VAL A 35 -13.99 0.88 3.27
C VAL A 35 -13.15 -0.36 3.51
N ARG A 36 -13.78 -1.52 3.73
CA ARG A 36 -13.10 -2.81 3.92
C ARG A 36 -12.25 -3.14 2.70
N GLU A 37 -12.86 -3.17 1.52
CA GLU A 37 -12.18 -3.49 0.27
C GLU A 37 -10.98 -2.55 0.03
N LYS A 38 -11.15 -1.25 0.30
CA LYS A 38 -10.07 -0.27 0.20
C LYS A 38 -8.91 -0.54 1.16
N ILE A 39 -9.20 -0.99 2.38
CA ILE A 39 -8.16 -1.34 3.37
C ILE A 39 -7.43 -2.60 2.90
N GLU A 40 -8.15 -3.63 2.47
CA GLU A 40 -7.59 -4.89 1.99
C GLU A 40 -6.70 -4.65 0.76
N ASN A 41 -7.16 -3.87 -0.22
CA ASN A 41 -6.39 -3.52 -1.41
C ASN A 41 -5.10 -2.75 -1.06
N ARG A 42 -5.18 -1.78 -0.13
CA ARG A 42 -3.99 -1.06 0.35
C ARG A 42 -3.03 -1.98 1.07
N TYR A 43 -3.53 -2.84 1.94
CA TYR A 43 -2.70 -3.78 2.69
C TYR A 43 -1.97 -4.76 1.74
N ALA A 44 -2.70 -5.37 0.81
CA ALA A 44 -2.14 -6.26 -0.20
C ALA A 44 -1.08 -5.54 -1.06
N THR A 45 -1.34 -4.31 -1.48
CA THR A 45 -0.36 -3.50 -2.24
C THR A 45 0.88 -3.21 -1.41
N SER A 46 0.71 -2.88 -0.12
CA SER A 46 1.80 -2.55 0.80
C SER A 46 2.78 -3.70 0.97
N LEU A 47 2.28 -4.94 0.97
CA LEU A 47 3.11 -6.14 1.11
C LEU A 47 4.13 -6.29 -0.02
N GLY A 48 3.78 -5.90 -1.25
CA GLY A 48 4.66 -6.03 -2.44
C GLY A 48 5.29 -4.73 -2.93
N SER A 49 4.87 -3.56 -2.42
CA SER A 49 5.31 -2.28 -2.96
C SER A 49 6.80 -2.00 -2.78
N ALA A 50 7.42 -2.55 -1.73
CA ALA A 50 8.84 -2.35 -1.45
C ALA A 50 9.73 -3.06 -2.48
N GLU A 51 9.39 -4.30 -2.84
CA GLU A 51 10.11 -5.07 -3.87
C GLU A 51 10.03 -4.37 -5.23
N LEU A 52 8.82 -3.97 -5.63
CA LEU A 52 8.64 -3.22 -6.89
C LEU A 52 9.41 -1.90 -6.89
N ALA A 53 9.43 -1.18 -5.76
CA ALA A 53 10.19 0.06 -5.63
C ALA A 53 11.71 -0.17 -5.75
N SER A 54 12.24 -1.25 -5.16
CA SER A 54 13.66 -1.62 -5.30
C SER A 54 14.04 -1.97 -6.73
N GLU A 55 13.13 -2.58 -7.49
CA GLU A 55 13.40 -2.99 -8.88
C GLU A 55 13.44 -1.81 -9.87
N THR A 56 12.99 -0.62 -9.47
CA THR A 56 13.10 0.59 -10.30
C THR A 56 14.56 0.99 -10.55
N PRO A 57 14.88 1.66 -11.68
CA PRO A 57 16.22 2.18 -11.93
C PRO A 57 16.74 3.08 -10.79
N GLU A 58 15.87 3.91 -10.24
CA GLU A 58 16.15 4.80 -9.12
C GLU A 58 16.41 4.00 -7.83
N GLY A 59 15.61 2.98 -7.55
CA GLY A 59 15.78 2.05 -6.42
C GLY A 59 17.15 1.39 -6.42
N ARG A 60 17.52 0.76 -7.55
CA ARG A 60 18.84 0.15 -7.74
C ARG A 60 19.98 1.15 -7.55
N THR A 61 19.81 2.38 -8.04
CA THR A 61 20.83 3.43 -7.91
C THR A 61 21.06 3.82 -6.44
N VAL A 62 19.99 3.90 -5.64
CA VAL A 62 20.09 4.19 -4.21
C VAL A 62 20.76 3.03 -3.46
N GLU A 63 20.41 1.80 -3.79
CA GLU A 63 21.02 0.59 -3.23
C GLU A 63 22.53 0.52 -3.53
N ASP A 64 22.91 0.77 -4.78
CA ASP A 64 24.32 0.83 -5.20
C ASP A 64 25.11 1.89 -4.42
N GLN A 65 24.54 3.08 -4.25
CA GLN A 65 25.18 4.15 -3.47
C GLN A 65 25.32 3.76 -2.00
N TYR A 66 24.32 3.09 -1.43
CA TYR A 66 24.39 2.57 -0.07
C TYR A 66 25.48 1.50 0.06
N ALA A 67 25.54 0.54 -0.86
CA ALA A 67 26.55 -0.52 -0.89
C ALA A 67 27.97 0.05 -0.96
N ARG A 68 28.22 1.02 -1.87
CA ARG A 68 29.53 1.69 -1.97
C ARG A 68 29.94 2.41 -0.68
N ARG A 69 28.99 3.05 0.00
CA ARG A 69 29.26 3.69 1.30
C ARG A 69 29.62 2.67 2.38
N GLN A 70 28.93 1.53 2.41
CA GLN A 70 29.22 0.46 3.36
C GLN A 70 30.58 -0.18 3.11
N GLU A 71 30.95 -0.42 1.85
CA GLU A 71 32.26 -0.92 1.47
C GLU A 71 33.38 0.05 1.90
N ALA A 72 33.25 1.33 1.57
CA ALA A 72 34.22 2.35 1.97
C ALA A 72 34.35 2.46 3.50
N ALA A 73 33.23 2.37 4.23
CA ALA A 73 33.24 2.34 5.68
C ALA A 73 33.96 1.09 6.24
N ALA A 74 33.70 -0.08 5.65
CA ALA A 74 34.33 -1.34 6.04
C ALA A 74 35.85 -1.33 5.78
N GLU A 75 36.28 -0.83 4.62
CA GLU A 75 37.69 -0.65 4.29
C GLU A 75 38.36 0.27 5.30
N ARG A 76 37.76 1.43 5.57
CA ARG A 76 38.31 2.38 6.54
C ARG A 76 38.44 1.79 7.95
N LEU A 77 37.44 1.02 8.39
CA LEU A 77 37.50 0.31 9.68
C LEU A 77 38.60 -0.76 9.69
N ALA A 78 38.82 -1.46 8.58
CA ALA A 78 39.90 -2.44 8.46
C ALA A 78 41.29 -1.76 8.54
N GLU A 79 41.47 -0.61 7.88
CA GLU A 79 42.69 0.19 8.00
C GLU A 79 42.97 0.62 9.44
N ILE A 80 41.96 1.13 10.15
CA ILE A 80 42.08 1.53 11.56
C ILE A 80 42.47 0.34 12.43
N ARG A 81 41.82 -0.82 12.27
CA ARG A 81 42.19 -2.02 13.03
C ARG A 81 43.63 -2.43 12.76
N LYS A 82 44.07 -2.38 11.50
CA LYS A 82 45.45 -2.69 11.11
C LYS A 82 46.45 -1.71 11.73
N SER A 83 46.14 -0.40 11.76
CA SER A 83 47.02 0.58 12.37
C SER A 83 47.13 0.39 13.89
N MET A 84 46.03 0.04 14.57
CA MET A 84 46.05 -0.30 15.99
C MET A 84 46.83 -1.57 16.28
N ASN A 85 46.72 -2.61 15.44
CA ASN A 85 47.43 -3.87 15.62
C ASN A 85 48.92 -3.82 15.22
N ARG A 86 49.34 -2.81 14.43
CA ARG A 86 50.75 -2.54 14.12
C ARG A 86 51.46 -1.74 15.22
N ALA A 87 50.70 -1.02 16.04
CA ALA A 87 51.22 -0.17 17.10
C ALA A 87 51.69 -0.84 18.42
N PRO A 88 51.75 -2.19 18.60
CA PRO A 88 52.41 -2.76 19.78
C PRO A 88 53.73 -3.47 19.42
N ASP A 89 54.84 -2.72 19.31
CA ASP A 89 56.20 -3.18 19.71
C ASP A 89 57.25 -2.06 19.51
N THR A 90 57.27 -1.03 20.36
CA THR A 90 58.38 -0.06 20.34
C THR A 90 58.63 0.65 21.66
N ASP A 91 58.42 -0.04 22.78
CA ASP A 91 58.91 0.43 24.07
C ASP A 91 59.02 -0.76 25.05
N GLN A 92 60.05 -1.60 24.87
CA GLN A 92 60.69 -2.41 25.92
C GLN A 92 62.16 -2.63 25.58
#